data_AF-A0A0E2D959-F1
#
_entry.id   AF-A0A0E2D959-F1
#
_cell.length_a   1.000
_cell.length_b   1.000
_cell.length_c   1.000
_cell.angle_alpha   90.00
_cell.angle_beta   90.00
_cell.angle_gamma   90.00
#
_symmetry.space_group_name_H-M   'P 1'
#
loop_
_entity.id
_entity.type
_entity.pdbx_description
1 polymer ?
#
loop_
_entity_poly.entity_id
_entity_poly.type
_entity_poly.pdbx_seq_one_letter_code
_entity_poly.pdbx_strand_id
1 'polypeptide(L)'
;MCENLHANSIVLQTNVQIENAFDGNSSLTIGNSTDIRRYLEESGIDLNSEGIYIGYSIDFLRSVNQIRVYWNPGTSTKGQLSVILVYSDS
;
A
#
# COMPACT_ATOMS: atom_id res chain seq x y z
N MET A 1 -9.69 12.20 2.20
CA MET A 1 -10.64 11.71 1.17
C MET A 1 -10.19 10.31 0.79
N CYS A 2 -11.08 9.32 0.83
CA CYS A 2 -10.83 8.00 0.26
C CYS A 2 -11.45 8.02 -1.14
N GLU A 3 -10.65 7.91 -2.19
CA GLU A 3 -11.12 7.88 -3.57
C GLU A 3 -11.38 6.42 -3.97
N ASN A 4 -12.59 6.12 -4.45
CA ASN A 4 -12.88 4.82 -5.04
C ASN A 4 -12.49 4.89 -6.52
N LEU A 5 -11.55 4.03 -6.93
CA LEU A 5 -11.18 3.91 -8.33
C LEU A 5 -12.32 3.32 -9.15
N HIS A 6 -12.41 3.75 -10.40
CA HIS A 6 -13.40 3.25 -11.33
C HIS A 6 -13.18 1.76 -11.65
N ALA A 7 -14.25 1.08 -12.02
CA ALA A 7 -14.13 -0.28 -12.54
C ALA A 7 -13.34 -0.26 -13.86
N ASN A 8 -12.49 -1.26 -14.05
CA ASN A 8 -11.57 -1.46 -15.17
C ASN A 8 -10.31 -0.58 -15.18
N SER A 9 -10.09 0.26 -14.16
CA SER A 9 -8.78 0.90 -13.97
C SER A 9 -7.69 -0.16 -13.76
N ILE A 10 -6.50 0.10 -14.27
CA ILE A 10 -5.33 -0.78 -14.16
C ILE A 10 -4.41 -0.22 -13.10
N VAL A 11 -4.18 -0.97 -12.02
CA VAL A 11 -3.15 -0.66 -11.04
C VAL A 11 -1.81 -1.06 -11.63
N LEU A 12 -0.89 -0.09 -11.70
CA LEU A 12 0.44 -0.25 -12.29
C LEU A 12 1.53 -0.34 -11.20
N GLN A 13 1.39 0.48 -10.16
CA GLN A 13 2.44 0.63 -9.16
C GLN A 13 1.88 1.11 -7.84
N THR A 14 2.48 0.62 -6.75
CA THR A 14 2.25 1.11 -5.40
C THR A 14 3.57 1.53 -4.80
N ASN A 15 3.65 2.75 -4.26
CA ASN A 15 4.82 3.26 -3.57
C ASN A 15 4.49 3.50 -2.10
N VAL A 16 5.37 3.02 -1.24
CA VAL A 16 5.37 3.35 0.19
C VAL A 16 6.62 4.15 0.46
N GLN A 17 6.43 5.43 0.78
CA GLN A 17 7.51 6.30 1.21
C GLN A 17 7.52 6.37 2.74
N ILE A 18 8.58 5.89 3.37
CA ILE A 18 8.82 6.04 4.80
C ILE A 18 9.56 7.35 5.00
N GLU A 19 8.84 8.36 5.49
CA GLU A 19 9.35 9.73 5.71
C GLU A 19 10.06 9.84 7.06
N ASN A 20 9.56 9.12 8.07
CA ASN A 20 10.22 8.94 9.35
C ASN A 20 10.11 7.47 9.74
N ALA A 21 11.24 6.83 10.02
CA ALA A 21 11.29 5.43 10.42
C ALA A 21 10.44 5.17 11.68
N PHE A 22 9.76 4.03 11.69
CA PHE A 22 9.01 3.55 12.84
C PHE A 22 9.98 3.00 13.91
N ASP A 23 9.59 3.09 15.18
CA ASP A 23 10.44 2.71 16.32
C ASP A 23 10.02 1.42 17.02
N GLY A 24 9.06 0.70 16.46
CA GLY A 24 8.53 -0.54 16.99
C GLY A 24 8.16 -1.52 15.89
N ASN A 25 7.44 -2.58 16.29
CA ASN A 25 7.05 -3.62 15.37
C ASN A 25 5.70 -3.30 14.71
N SER A 26 5.69 -2.32 13.81
CA SER A 26 4.53 -2.05 12.95
C SER A 26 4.49 -2.98 11.75
N SER A 27 3.32 -3.12 11.13
CA SER A 27 3.20 -3.80 9.85
C SER A 27 2.24 -3.10 8.90
N LEU A 28 2.53 -3.21 7.60
CA LEU A 28 1.77 -2.60 6.51
C LEU A 28 1.67 -3.59 5.36
N THR A 29 0.46 -3.82 4.86
CA THR A 29 0.27 -4.43 3.53
C THR A 29 -0.65 -3.59 2.67
N ILE A 30 -0.46 -3.72 1.36
CA ILE A 30 -1.31 -3.06 0.37
C ILE A 30 -1.89 -4.13 -0.53
N GLY A 31 -3.22 -4.17 -0.58
CA GLY A 31 -3.97 -5.19 -1.28
C GLY A 31 -5.34 -4.69 -1.68
N ASN A 32 -6.28 -5.60 -1.84
CA ASN A 32 -7.68 -5.29 -2.12
C ASN A 32 -8.61 -6.02 -1.15
N SER A 33 -9.92 -5.81 -1.30
CA SER A 33 -10.96 -6.43 -0.46
C SER A 33 -10.95 -7.98 -0.44
N THR A 34 -10.28 -8.65 -1.37
CA THR A 34 -10.23 -10.11 -1.48
C THR A 34 -8.85 -10.71 -1.18
N ASP A 35 -7.78 -9.95 -1.35
CA ASP A 35 -6.40 -10.35 -1.09
C ASP A 35 -5.60 -9.18 -0.52
N ILE A 36 -5.21 -9.30 0.75
CA ILE A 36 -4.53 -8.23 1.51
C ILE A 36 -3.07 -8.02 1.09
N ARG A 37 -2.47 -8.94 0.32
CA ARG A 37 -1.06 -8.93 -0.09
C ARG A 37 -0.87 -8.68 -1.59
N ARG A 38 -1.96 -8.37 -2.29
CA ARG A 38 -2.01 -8.32 -3.76
C ARG A 38 -0.97 -7.39 -4.39
N TYR A 39 -0.68 -6.24 -3.78
CA TYR A 39 0.12 -5.18 -4.40
C TYR A 39 1.49 -4.99 -3.73
N LEU A 40 1.54 -5.05 -2.39
CA LEU A 40 2.78 -4.99 -1.63
C LEU A 40 2.60 -5.69 -0.27
N GLU A 41 3.42 -6.69 0.02
CA GLU A 41 3.39 -7.42 1.29
C GLU A 41 4.47 -6.92 2.28
N GLU A 42 4.37 -7.32 3.54
CA GLU A 42 5.24 -6.85 4.62
C GLU A 42 6.73 -7.11 4.33
N SER A 43 7.06 -8.20 3.63
CA SER A 43 8.44 -8.57 3.29
C SER A 43 9.11 -7.57 2.32
N GLY A 44 8.31 -6.80 1.58
CA GLY A 44 8.78 -5.83 0.60
C GLY A 44 8.94 -4.42 1.14
N ILE A 45 8.65 -4.19 2.44
CA ILE A 45 8.66 -2.87 3.07
C ILE A 45 9.45 -2.96 4.38
N ASP A 46 10.54 -2.21 4.49
CA ASP A 46 11.20 -2.00 5.79
C ASP A 46 10.70 -0.69 6.42
N LEU A 47 9.79 -0.82 7.38
CA LEU A 47 9.23 0.33 8.11
C LEU A 47 10.23 0.98 9.06
N ASN A 48 11.34 0.31 9.40
CA ASN A 48 12.36 0.82 10.31
C ASN A 48 13.46 1.58 9.58
N SER A 49 13.38 1.70 8.25
CA SER A 49 14.29 2.49 7.44
C SER A 49 13.52 3.47 6.55
N GLU A 50 13.90 4.74 6.63
CA GLU A 50 13.47 5.75 5.67
C GLU A 50 13.85 5.34 4.25
N GLY A 51 12.95 5.58 3.30
CA GLY A 51 13.14 5.11 1.93
C GLY A 51 11.83 4.99 1.16
N ILE A 52 11.95 4.56 -0.10
CA ILE A 52 10.80 4.31 -0.98
C ILE A 52 10.81 2.82 -1.34
N TYR A 53 9.70 2.15 -1.02
CA TYR A 53 9.46 0.75 -1.34
C TYR A 53 8.40 0.68 -2.43
N ILE A 54 8.71 -0.04 -3.51
CA ILE A 54 7.91 -0.04 -4.73
C ILE A 54 7.39 -1.45 -5.00
N GLY A 55 6.06 -1.59 -5.11
CA GLY A 55 5.39 -2.77 -5.64
C GLY A 55 4.93 -2.51 -7.06
N TYR A 56 5.33 -3.38 -7.99
CA TYR A 56 4.79 -3.37 -9.35
C TYR A 56 3.61 -4.32 -9.44
N SER A 57 2.54 -3.88 -10.09
CA SER A 57 1.32 -4.66 -10.26
C SER A 57 0.80 -4.42 -11.67
N ILE A 58 0.23 -5.44 -12.30
CA ILE A 58 -0.59 -5.27 -13.50
C ILE A 58 -1.91 -5.93 -13.15
N ASP A 59 -2.78 -5.18 -12.49
CA ASP A 59 -4.04 -5.70 -11.96
C ASP A 59 -5.22 -4.87 -12.44
N PHE A 60 -6.25 -5.56 -12.95
CA PHE A 60 -7.48 -4.94 -13.38
C PHE A 60 -8.44 -4.85 -12.19
N LEU A 61 -8.82 -3.63 -11.81
CA LEU A 61 -9.82 -3.41 -10.78
C LEU A 61 -11.19 -3.81 -11.30
N ARG A 62 -11.61 -5.02 -10.94
CA ARG A 62 -12.99 -5.45 -11.10
C ARG A 62 -13.86 -4.64 -10.14
N SER A 63 -15.11 -4.35 -10.52
CA SER A 63 -16.02 -3.46 -9.77
C SER A 63 -16.21 -3.79 -8.27
N VAL A 64 -15.88 -5.00 -7.85
CA VAL A 64 -15.96 -5.49 -6.46
C VAL A 64 -14.66 -5.35 -5.65
N ASN A 65 -13.53 -5.06 -6.29
CA ASN A 65 -12.22 -5.02 -5.67
C ASN A 65 -11.80 -3.58 -5.44
N GLN A 66 -11.92 -3.11 -4.19
CA GLN A 66 -11.39 -1.81 -3.78
C GLN A 66 -9.99 -1.99 -3.20
N ILE A 67 -9.06 -1.12 -3.57
CA ILE A 67 -7.71 -1.10 -3.00
C ILE A 67 -7.79 -0.69 -1.53
N ARG A 68 -6.99 -1.35 -0.70
CA ARG A 68 -6.94 -1.14 0.74
C ARG A 68 -5.51 -1.14 1.23
N VAL A 69 -5.25 -0.25 2.18
CA VAL A 69 -4.04 -0.21 2.98
C VAL A 69 -4.37 -0.81 4.33
N TYR A 70 -3.70 -1.91 4.69
CA TYR A 70 -3.88 -2.59 5.97
C TYR A 70 -2.73 -2.20 6.87
N TRP A 71 -3.06 -1.45 7.92
CA TRP A 71 -2.09 -0.90 8.87
C TRP A 71 -2.25 -1.54 10.24
N ASN A 72 -1.13 -1.96 10.83
CA ASN A 72 -1.05 -2.34 12.23
C ASN A 72 0.08 -1.55 12.90
N PRO A 73 -0.23 -0.62 13.82
CA PRO A 73 0.80 0.15 14.50
C PRO A 73 1.69 -0.71 15.41
N GLY A 74 1.19 -1.86 15.87
CA GLY A 74 1.93 -2.74 16.78
C GLY A 74 2.42 -2.00 18.02
N THR A 75 3.74 -1.96 18.21
CA THR A 75 4.37 -1.27 19.36
C THR A 75 4.99 0.08 19.01
N SER A 76 4.87 0.54 17.76
CA SER A 76 5.47 1.82 17.36
C SER A 76 4.72 2.99 17.99
N THR A 77 5.49 3.94 18.50
CA THR A 77 4.99 5.17 19.11
C THR A 77 5.22 6.39 18.22
N LYS A 78 6.09 6.27 17.23
CA LYS A 78 6.35 7.27 16.19
C LYS A 78 6.58 6.59 14.84
N GLY A 79 6.55 7.40 13.80
CA GLY A 79 6.78 7.00 12.42
C GLY A 79 5.83 7.74 11.48
N GLN A 80 6.23 7.88 10.22
CA GLN A 80 5.46 8.58 9.22
C GLN A 80 5.69 7.95 7.86
N LEU A 81 4.61 7.72 7.13
CA LEU A 81 4.66 7.22 5.78
C LEU A 81 3.60 7.86 4.89
N SER A 82 3.87 7.81 3.59
CA SER A 82 2.94 8.17 2.53
C SER A 82 2.77 6.97 1.59
N VAL A 83 1.53 6.68 1.21
CA VAL A 83 1.21 5.65 0.22
C VAL A 83 0.74 6.33 -1.06
N ILE A 84 1.38 6.03 -2.18
CA ILE A 84 1.04 6.56 -3.49
C ILE A 84 0.68 5.40 -4.40
N LEU A 85 -0.43 5.53 -5.10
CA LEU A 85 -0.87 4.57 -6.10
C LEU A 85 -0.76 5.19 -7.50
N VAL A 86 -0.18 4.45 -8.43
CA VAL A 86 -0.18 4.79 -9.86
C VAL A 86 -1.12 3.83 -10.57
N TYR A 87 -2.12 4.41 -11.25
CA TYR A 87 -3.11 3.67 -12.01
C TYR A 87 -3.37 4.35 -13.35
N SER A 88 -3.89 3.57 -14.30
CA SER A 88 -4.49 4.08 -15.54
C SER A 88 -5.99 3.88 -15.46
N ASP A 89 -6.75 4.93 -15.72
CA ASP A 89 -8.16 4.78 -16.06
C ASP A 89 -8.32 4.33 -17.51
N SER A 90 -9.42 3.62 -17.75
CA SER A 90 -9.91 3.24 -19.08
C SER A 90 -10.98 4.22 -19.54
#